data_AF-A0A958JAX8-F1
#
_entry.id   AF-A0A958JAX8-F1
#
_cell.length_a   1.000
_cell.length_b   1.000
_cell.length_c   1.000
_cell.angle_alpha   90.00
_cell.angle_beta   90.00
_cell.angle_gamma   90.00
#
_symmetry.space_group_name_H-M   'P 1'
#
loop_
_entity.id
_entity.type
_entity.pdbx_description
1 polymer ?
#
loop_
_entity_poly.entity_id
_entity_poly.type
_entity_poly.pdbx_seq_one_letter_code
_entity_poly.pdbx_strand_id
1 'polypeptide(L)'
;MNTQENPFRWIEIYVKDMERAKKFYESVFQFKLEKIESPASMQNEVELWAFPMSKESLGASGALVKMKGFENNGCGVIPYFGSADCSIETKR
;
A
#
# COMPACT_ATOMS: atom_id res chain seq x y z
N MET A 1 1.30 -22.62 2.20
CA MET A 1 1.43 -21.58 3.24
C MET A 1 1.02 -22.21 4.57
N ASN A 2 1.77 -21.95 5.64
CA ASN A 2 1.38 -22.37 6.98
C ASN A 2 0.07 -21.63 7.34
N THR A 3 -0.99 -22.33 7.75
CA THR A 3 -2.34 -21.73 7.94
C THR A 3 -2.46 -20.82 9.18
N GLN A 4 -1.32 -20.44 9.78
CA GLN A 4 -1.25 -19.58 10.97
C GLN A 4 -1.02 -18.10 10.65
N GLU A 5 -0.82 -17.72 9.38
CA GLU A 5 -0.55 -16.33 9.00
C GLU A 5 -1.55 -15.79 7.99
N ASN A 6 -1.88 -14.50 8.10
CA ASN A 6 -2.70 -13.81 7.11
C ASN A 6 -1.95 -13.74 5.76
N PRO A 7 -2.62 -14.06 4.64
CA PRO A 7 -1.96 -14.09 3.33
C PRO A 7 -1.66 -12.68 2.81
N PHE A 8 -2.46 -11.68 3.16
CA PHE A 8 -2.20 -10.27 2.85
C PHE A 8 -1.08 -9.72 3.73
N ARG A 9 -0.10 -9.06 3.10
CA ARG A 9 1.05 -8.46 3.80
C ARG A 9 1.10 -6.95 3.66
N TRP A 10 0.66 -6.45 2.52
CA TRP A 10 0.65 -5.02 2.21
C TRP A 10 -0.48 -4.71 1.25
N ILE A 11 -1.05 -3.51 1.34
CA ILE A 11 -2.12 -3.06 0.46
C ILE A 11 -1.78 -1.67 -0.06
N GLU A 12 -1.78 -1.49 -1.37
CA GLU A 12 -1.69 -0.16 -1.97
C GLU A 12 -3.08 0.32 -2.38
N ILE A 13 -3.39 1.57 -2.08
CA ILE A 13 -4.61 2.24 -2.51
C ILE A 13 -4.21 3.40 -3.42
N TYR A 14 -4.45 3.24 -4.71
CA TYR A 14 -4.16 4.23 -5.75
C TYR A 14 -5.20 5.35 -5.71
N VAL A 15 -4.70 6.58 -5.61
CA VAL A 15 -5.51 7.78 -5.45
C VAL A 15 -5.15 8.82 -6.50
N LYS A 16 -6.18 9.48 -7.04
CA LYS A 16 -5.99 10.59 -8.00
C LYS A 16 -5.57 11.88 -7.30
N ASP A 17 -6.14 12.12 -6.12
CA ASP A 17 -5.91 13.31 -5.31
C ASP A 17 -5.41 12.88 -3.92
N MET A 18 -4.11 13.05 -3.71
CA MET A 18 -3.43 12.63 -2.49
C MET A 18 -3.88 13.46 -1.28
N GLU A 19 -4.09 14.77 -1.46
CA GLU A 19 -4.49 15.64 -0.35
C GLU A 19 -5.92 15.36 0.10
N ARG A 20 -6.84 15.15 -0.86
CA ARG A 20 -8.20 14.69 -0.52
C ARG A 20 -8.18 13.33 0.18
N ALA A 21 -7.39 12.38 -0.32
CA ALA A 21 -7.33 11.04 0.24
C ALA A 21 -6.74 11.04 1.66
N LYS A 22 -5.61 11.73 1.88
CA LYS A 22 -5.01 11.89 3.21
C LYS A 22 -6.01 12.47 4.18
N LYS A 23 -6.67 13.59 3.83
CA LYS A 23 -7.70 14.19 4.67
C LYS A 23 -8.81 13.22 5.04
N PHE A 24 -9.30 12.43 4.08
CA PHE A 24 -10.34 11.43 4.34
C PHE A 24 -9.87 10.36 5.33
N TYR A 25 -8.78 9.65 5.03
CA TYR A 25 -8.32 8.54 5.87
C TYR A 25 -7.88 8.98 7.26
N GLU A 26 -7.16 10.10 7.37
CA GLU A 26 -6.78 10.66 8.67
C GLU A 26 -8.01 11.09 9.49
N SER A 27 -9.05 11.64 8.85
CA SER A 27 -10.28 12.04 9.55
C SER A 27 -11.15 10.86 9.98
N VAL A 28 -11.20 9.78 9.20
CA VAL A 28 -12.02 8.61 9.52
C VAL A 28 -11.38 7.79 10.62
N PHE A 29 -10.07 7.56 10.53
CA PHE A 29 -9.35 6.64 11.39
C PHE A 29 -8.52 7.31 12.49
N GLN A 30 -8.49 8.65 12.52
CA GLN A 30 -7.88 9.45 13.58
C GLN A 30 -6.37 9.16 13.78
N PHE A 31 -5.66 8.87 12.69
CA PHE A 31 -4.18 8.75 12.67
C PHE A 31 -3.57 9.75 11.69
N LYS A 32 -2.23 9.77 11.63
CA LYS A 32 -1.46 10.47 10.58
C LYS A 32 -0.80 9.49 9.63
N LEU A 33 -0.84 9.81 8.35
CA LEU A 33 -0.12 9.07 7.33
C LEU A 33 1.34 9.53 7.32
N GLU A 34 2.26 8.59 7.07
CA GLU A 34 3.70 8.87 7.04
C GLU A 34 4.21 8.87 5.61
N LYS A 35 4.92 9.93 5.21
CA LYS A 35 5.48 10.01 3.85
C LYS A 35 6.58 8.96 3.69
N ILE A 36 6.50 8.17 2.61
CA ILE A 36 7.59 7.27 2.21
C ILE A 36 8.42 7.99 1.15
N GLU A 37 9.71 8.20 1.44
CA GLU A 37 10.64 8.72 0.44
C GLU A 37 10.83 7.68 -0.66
N SER A 38 10.46 8.08 -1.89
CA SER A 38 10.62 7.23 -3.07
C SER A 38 12.09 7.22 -3.51
N PRO A 39 12.59 6.12 -4.11
CA PRO A 39 13.93 6.08 -4.68
C PRO A 39 14.15 7.25 -5.65
N ALA A 40 15.36 7.81 -5.68
CA ALA A 40 15.68 8.98 -6.50
C ALA A 40 15.35 8.78 -8.00
N SER A 41 15.44 7.54 -8.50
CA SER A 41 15.09 7.18 -9.88
C SER A 41 13.59 7.26 -10.20
N MET A 42 12.72 7.29 -9.20
CA MET A 42 11.26 7.41 -9.34
C MET A 42 10.73 8.73 -8.73
N GLN A 43 11.64 9.66 -8.45
CA GLN A 43 11.32 10.92 -7.81
C GLN A 43 10.42 11.75 -8.75
N ASN A 44 9.23 12.14 -8.27
CA ASN A 44 8.14 12.78 -9.02
C ASN A 44 7.30 11.87 -9.93
N GLU A 45 7.58 10.56 -10.01
CA GLU A 45 6.74 9.61 -10.73
C GLU A 45 5.70 8.95 -9.82
N VAL A 46 6.09 8.73 -8.56
CA VAL A 46 5.25 8.12 -7.53
C VAL A 46 5.31 8.94 -6.24
N GLU A 47 4.15 9.11 -5.61
CA GLU A 47 3.99 9.67 -4.28
C GLU A 47 3.35 8.62 -3.37
N LEU A 48 3.98 8.36 -2.22
CA LEU A 48 3.63 7.28 -1.30
C LEU A 48 3.43 7.80 0.12
N TRP A 49 2.32 7.41 0.73
CA TRP A 49 1.98 7.75 2.12
C TRP A 49 1.48 6.51 2.86
N ALA A 50 2.24 6.06 3.86
CA ALA A 50 1.99 4.86 4.64
C ALA A 50 0.87 5.06 5.65
N PHE A 51 0.00 4.04 5.75
CA PHE A 51 -0.79 3.81 6.95
C PHE A 51 0.15 3.41 8.11
N PRO A 52 -0.17 3.75 9.37
CA PRO A 52 0.63 3.32 10.51
C PRO A 52 0.87 1.81 10.50
N MET A 53 2.06 1.39 10.91
CA MET A 53 2.43 -0.03 11.05
C MET A 53 3.16 -0.22 12.37
N SER A 54 2.75 -1.25 13.13
CA SER A 54 3.45 -1.73 14.33
C SER A 54 3.93 -3.15 14.08
N LYS A 55 5.15 -3.47 14.52
CA LYS A 55 5.74 -4.81 14.40
C LYS A 55 5.08 -5.80 15.37
N GLU A 56 4.44 -5.28 16.40
CA GLU A 56 3.79 -6.01 17.48
C GLU A 56 2.31 -6.28 17.17
N SER A 57 1.76 -5.64 16.13
CA SER A 57 0.36 -5.76 15.74
C SER A 57 0.16 -6.81 14.66
N LEU A 58 -0.93 -7.58 14.77
CA LEU A 58 -1.34 -8.53 13.73
C LEU A 58 -2.06 -7.80 12.58
N GLY A 59 -1.85 -8.26 11.35
CA GLY A 59 -2.52 -7.74 10.16
C GLY A 59 -1.55 -7.20 9.10
N ALA A 60 -2.11 -6.60 8.07
CA ALA A 60 -1.37 -5.90 7.03
C ALA A 60 -1.59 -4.39 7.16
N SER A 61 -0.55 -3.62 6.89
CA SER A 61 -0.68 -2.18 6.65
C SER A 61 -0.67 -1.92 5.13
N GLY A 62 -0.45 -0.67 4.74
CA GLY A 62 -0.50 -0.28 3.35
C GLY A 62 -0.01 1.14 3.10
N ALA A 63 -0.22 1.61 1.88
CA ALA A 63 0.01 3.01 1.53
C ALA A 63 -1.06 3.54 0.57
N LEU A 64 -1.30 4.85 0.64
CA LEU A 64 -1.84 5.60 -0.47
C LEU A 64 -0.74 5.78 -1.52
N VAL A 65 -1.10 5.58 -2.79
CA VAL A 65 -0.19 5.68 -3.93
C VAL A 65 -0.78 6.66 -4.93
N LYS A 66 0.00 7.64 -5.37
CA LYS A 66 -0.34 8.46 -6.53
C LYS A 66 0.74 8.30 -7.57
N MET A 67 0.37 7.79 -8.74
CA MET A 67 1.30 7.51 -9.84
C MET A 67 0.68 7.97 -11.15
N LYS A 68 1.49 8.64 -11.99
CA LYS A 68 1.04 9.14 -13.30
C LYS A 68 0.62 7.96 -14.19
N GLY A 69 -0.54 8.06 -14.84
CA GLY A 69 -1.05 7.04 -15.76
C GLY A 69 -1.88 5.93 -15.12
N PHE A 70 -2.04 5.91 -13.79
CA PHE A 70 -2.91 4.98 -13.07
C PHE A 70 -4.29 5.54 -12.71
N GLU A 71 -4.68 6.65 -13.34
CA GLU A 71 -5.79 7.49 -12.91
C GLU A 71 -7.20 6.95 -13.20
N ASN A 72 -7.37 5.81 -13.90
CA ASN A 72 -8.64 5.54 -14.60
C ASN A 72 -9.19 4.09 -14.66
N ASN A 73 -8.85 3.18 -13.74
CA ASN A 73 -9.17 1.74 -13.95
C ASN A 73 -10.13 1.07 -12.92
N GLY A 74 -10.88 1.81 -12.11
CA GLY A 74 -11.78 1.21 -11.10
C GLY A 74 -11.13 1.02 -9.72
N CYS A 75 -11.43 -0.08 -9.01
CA CYS A 75 -10.90 -0.37 -7.66
C CYS A 75 -9.37 -0.39 -7.66
N GLY A 76 -8.76 0.78 -7.41
CA GLY A 76 -7.33 1.01 -7.37
C GLY A 76 -6.69 0.44 -6.12
N VAL A 77 -6.94 -0.83 -5.81
CA VAL A 77 -6.34 -1.52 -4.67
C VAL A 77 -5.46 -2.65 -5.18
N ILE A 78 -4.17 -2.61 -4.85
CA ILE A 78 -3.22 -3.69 -5.16
C ILE A 78 -2.85 -4.39 -3.85
N PRO A 79 -3.38 -5.60 -3.60
CA PRO A 79 -2.96 -6.43 -2.47
C PRO A 79 -1.65 -7.15 -2.80
N TYR A 80 -0.77 -7.23 -1.81
CA TYR A 80 0.47 -8.00 -1.86
C TYR A 80 0.36 -9.20 -0.93
N PHE A 81 0.65 -10.38 -1.49
CA PHE A 81 0.60 -11.65 -0.77
C PHE A 81 1.98 -12.07 -0.28
N GLY A 82 2.02 -12.67 0.91
CA GLY A 82 3.23 -13.25 1.44
C GLY A 82 3.63 -14.50 0.66
N SER A 83 4.87 -14.55 0.19
CA SER A 83 5.46 -15.75 -0.40
C SER A 83 6.84 -16.00 0.19
N ALA A 84 7.14 -17.28 0.47
CA ALA A 84 8.49 -17.69 0.83
C ALA A 84 9.43 -17.64 -0.38
N ASP A 85 8.91 -17.93 -1.57
CA ASP A 85 9.62 -17.84 -2.85
C ASP A 85 8.60 -17.55 -3.96
N CYS A 86 8.60 -16.31 -4.47
CA CYS A 86 7.70 -15.91 -5.56
C CYS A 86 7.92 -16.72 -6.83
N SER A 87 9.11 -17.27 -7.08
CA SER A 87 9.41 -18.04 -8.29
C SER A 87 8.71 -19.40 -8.33
N ILE A 88 8.37 -19.97 -7.17
CA ILE A 88 7.60 -21.21 -7.07
C ILE A 88 6.13 -20.90 -7.33
N GLU A 89 5.60 -19.89 -6.63
CA GLU A 89 4.16 -19.58 -6.66
C GLU A 89 3.71 -19.03 -8.02
N THR A 90 4.57 -18.31 -8.74
CA THR A 90 4.27 -17.80 -10.10
C THR A 90 4.30 -18.87 -11.20
N LYS A 91 4.73 -20.10 -10.88
CA LYS A 91 4.75 -21.24 -11.81
C LYS A 91 3.59 -22.22 -11.60
N ARG A 92 2.74 -22.00 -10.60
CA ARG A 92 1.52 -22.79 -10.35
C ARG A 92 0.36 -22.26 -11.19
#